data_AF-A0A424NC50-F1
#
_entry.id   AF-A0A424NC50-F1
#
_cell.length_a   1.000
_cell.length_b   1.000
_cell.length_c   1.000
_cell.angle_alpha   90.00
_cell.angle_beta   90.00
_cell.angle_gamma   90.00
#
_symmetry.space_group_name_H-M   'P 1'
#
loop_
_entity.id
_entity.type
_entity.pdbx_description
1 polymer ?
#
loop_
_entity_poly.entity_id
_entity_poly.type
_entity_poly.pdbx_seq_one_letter_code
_entity_poly.pdbx_strand_id
1 'polypeptide(L)'
;MRFIILLALMPFISISQNNDVQKAQIFFSKGEYEKAIQIYENLPANKAPRFYSSYLYSLNALSKYKEARKVAHKMYLRDKKNLRYLSDVIIFERKNDDKLQASKNLNILIKELKSKPSQALTISNNFNRNEMYDFAIKVLDATENDNNRTNYLIQKAENYSSLQDYEKMITSLLDLLEYNASRELYVRNKFQKTIYNFGIKNEIFNKSLKKLLISYSNKNSKNPIYSDLLVWYFIQNKNYQMAYRQSVSMDLKFGDYDFTLLDIASLFQQEKKHMQANKVFNYIISKNKKDKLFYQAHAQKINLAFISDNQQLIKEVRENYDNYELDFPLNKITINFYSAYAKFQALHNNDYESSEKIFLKILNLENIKDEVDMAEAKINYSDILVYDGRIWEALIYYSQVEKKFKENPIGHKAKLKIAKVYYYNGDFEVAQAQLDVLKRSTSKLISNDAIDLSLLITDNLSLDTTDIVMRMYAKAEMLAYQRKYIEALSLYDSLINKYQFHSLVDEALFEKYKIYYKLEDFDNCIFALNKILDYSFNDILADDATYFLAKIYDEKINDTNLALLNYNIIIEKFQGSIYYDFSRKKIRSIQIKQNDNL
;
A
#
# COMPACT_ATOMS: atom_id res chain seq x y z
N MET A 1 -92.73 40.47 -12.98
CA MET A 1 -93.07 39.28 -12.16
C MET A 1 -91.91 38.31 -12.27
N ARG A 2 -91.09 38.21 -11.22
CA ARG A 2 -91.20 37.21 -10.14
C ARG A 2 -90.91 35.78 -10.63
N PHE A 3 -89.82 35.22 -10.08
CA PHE A 3 -89.67 33.80 -9.67
C PHE A 3 -89.57 32.77 -10.82
N ILE A 4 -88.63 31.80 -10.87
CA ILE A 4 -88.09 30.94 -9.82
C ILE A 4 -86.66 30.46 -10.15
N ILE A 5 -85.86 30.42 -9.08
CA ILE A 5 -84.59 29.73 -8.90
C ILE A 5 -84.86 28.23 -8.77
N LEU A 6 -84.17 27.37 -9.52
CA LEU A 6 -84.00 25.97 -9.11
C LEU A 6 -82.51 25.69 -8.87
N LEU A 7 -82.14 25.77 -7.60
CA LEU A 7 -80.87 25.36 -7.02
C LEU A 7 -80.71 23.85 -7.17
N ALA A 8 -79.73 23.40 -7.96
CA ALA A 8 -79.19 22.06 -7.87
C ALA A 8 -77.99 22.08 -6.91
N LEU A 9 -78.24 21.75 -5.64
CA LEU A 9 -77.23 21.45 -4.64
C LEU A 9 -76.55 20.12 -4.99
N MET A 10 -75.35 20.18 -5.59
CA MET A 10 -74.37 19.09 -5.47
C MET A 10 -73.46 19.41 -4.28
N PRO A 11 -73.32 18.52 -3.29
CA PRO A 11 -72.30 18.69 -2.27
C PRO A 11 -70.94 18.40 -2.91
N PHE A 12 -70.15 19.44 -3.14
CA PHE A 12 -68.71 19.28 -3.29
C PHE A 12 -68.18 18.77 -1.95
N ILE A 13 -67.96 17.46 -1.86
CA ILE A 13 -67.11 16.88 -0.81
C ILE A 13 -65.69 17.35 -1.11
N SER A 14 -65.30 18.50 -0.56
CA SER A 14 -63.93 19.00 -0.61
C SER A 14 -63.04 18.07 0.22
N ILE A 15 -62.28 17.22 -0.45
CA ILE A 15 -61.23 16.40 0.17
C ILE A 15 -60.03 17.31 0.47
N SER A 16 -60.11 18.10 1.55
CA SER A 16 -59.07 19.06 1.96
C SER A 16 -57.89 18.42 2.73
N GLN A 17 -57.95 17.14 3.07
CA GLN A 17 -57.06 16.56 4.09
C GLN A 17 -55.72 15.99 3.56
N ASN A 18 -55.41 16.09 2.26
CA ASN A 18 -54.09 15.70 1.72
C ASN A 18 -53.07 16.85 1.81
N ASN A 19 -53.53 18.09 1.92
CA ASN A 19 -52.69 19.28 1.89
C ASN A 19 -51.87 19.45 3.19
N ASP A 20 -52.46 19.11 4.34
CA ASP A 20 -51.80 19.30 5.65
C ASP A 20 -50.58 18.40 5.86
N VAL A 21 -50.62 17.15 5.37
CA VAL A 21 -49.45 16.25 5.43
C VAL A 21 -48.31 16.79 4.58
N GLN A 22 -48.61 17.29 3.37
CA GLN A 22 -47.60 17.88 2.48
C GLN A 22 -47.03 19.16 3.08
N LYS A 23 -47.89 20.03 3.63
CA LYS A 23 -47.50 21.25 4.33
C LYS A 23 -46.57 20.96 5.52
N ALA A 24 -46.89 19.95 6.34
CA ALA A 24 -46.02 19.53 7.44
C ALA A 24 -44.67 18.98 6.95
N GLN A 25 -44.64 18.25 5.83
CA GLN A 25 -43.38 17.80 5.22
C GLN A 25 -42.54 18.94 4.66
N ILE A 26 -43.17 20.00 4.12
CA ILE A 26 -42.46 21.20 3.69
C ILE A 26 -41.78 21.86 4.91
N PHE A 27 -42.51 22.06 6.02
CA PHE A 27 -41.91 22.61 7.24
C PHE A 27 -40.78 21.73 7.78
N PHE A 28 -40.97 20.40 7.80
CA PHE A 28 -39.94 19.44 8.18
C PHE A 28 -38.68 19.56 7.31
N SER A 29 -38.83 19.63 5.99
CA SER A 29 -37.72 19.75 5.04
C SER A 29 -36.93 21.06 5.19
N LYS A 30 -37.58 22.12 5.71
CA LYS A 30 -36.97 23.41 6.03
C LYS A 30 -36.34 23.47 7.42
N GLY A 31 -36.43 22.41 8.23
CA GLY A 31 -35.99 22.39 9.62
C GLY A 31 -36.92 23.13 10.60
N GLU A 32 -38.11 23.55 10.16
CA GLU A 32 -39.11 24.24 10.99
C GLU A 32 -39.94 23.22 11.81
N TYR A 33 -39.27 22.51 12.72
CA TYR A 33 -39.82 21.33 13.41
C TYR A 33 -41.03 21.65 14.30
N GLU A 34 -41.05 22.79 15.01
CA GLU A 34 -42.18 23.20 15.85
C GLU A 34 -43.47 23.33 15.04
N LYS A 35 -43.41 23.98 13.88
CA LYS A 35 -44.57 24.17 13.00
C LYS A 35 -45.02 22.84 12.39
N ALA A 36 -44.08 21.98 12.03
CA ALA A 36 -44.39 20.64 11.55
C ALA A 36 -45.13 19.82 12.63
N ILE A 37 -44.66 19.86 13.89
CA ILE A 37 -45.28 19.16 15.03
C ILE A 37 -46.72 19.63 15.26
N GLN A 38 -46.98 20.94 15.27
CA GLN A 38 -48.34 21.48 15.46
C GLN A 38 -49.32 20.93 14.41
N ILE A 39 -48.86 20.74 13.18
CA ILE A 39 -49.69 20.14 12.13
C ILE A 39 -49.85 18.63 12.37
N TYR A 40 -48.75 17.91 12.65
CA TYR A 40 -48.78 16.46 12.89
C TYR A 40 -49.69 16.05 14.06
N GLU A 41 -49.74 16.84 15.14
CA GLU A 41 -50.59 16.59 16.31
C GLU A 41 -52.09 16.62 15.97
N ASN A 42 -52.49 17.45 15.00
CA ASN A 42 -53.88 17.65 14.59
C ASN A 42 -54.32 16.70 13.47
N LEU A 43 -53.39 15.92 12.89
CA LEU A 43 -53.72 14.98 11.81
C LEU A 43 -54.43 13.72 12.32
N PRO A 44 -55.38 13.17 11.53
CA PRO A 44 -56.15 12.01 11.95
C PRO A 44 -55.28 10.75 12.09
N ALA A 45 -55.55 9.96 13.12
CA ALA A 45 -54.72 8.82 13.53
C ALA A 45 -54.59 7.73 12.45
N ASN A 46 -55.55 7.60 11.53
CA ASN A 46 -55.51 6.63 10.43
C ASN A 46 -54.44 6.97 9.37
N LYS A 47 -54.05 8.25 9.22
CA LYS A 47 -52.98 8.70 8.31
C LYS A 47 -51.59 8.66 8.94
N ALA A 48 -51.50 8.37 10.24
CA ALA A 48 -50.26 8.43 11.00
C ALA A 48 -49.07 7.63 10.43
N PRO A 49 -49.21 6.45 9.77
CA PRO A 49 -48.04 5.77 9.19
C PRO A 49 -47.28 6.63 8.17
N ARG A 50 -47.97 7.52 7.43
CA ARG A 50 -47.40 8.30 6.32
C ARG A 50 -46.46 9.41 6.79
N PHE A 51 -46.63 9.91 8.01
CA PHE A 51 -45.85 11.02 8.55
C PHE A 51 -45.07 10.65 9.82
N TYR A 52 -45.18 9.41 10.28
CA TYR A 52 -44.59 8.94 11.53
C TYR A 52 -43.09 9.26 11.66
N SER A 53 -42.29 8.93 10.64
CA SER A 53 -40.84 9.13 10.69
C SER A 53 -40.47 10.62 10.81
N SER A 54 -41.10 11.49 10.01
CA SER A 54 -40.85 12.94 10.07
C SER A 54 -41.35 13.54 11.38
N TYR A 55 -42.48 13.06 11.91
CA TYR A 55 -43.01 13.52 13.18
C TYR A 55 -42.11 13.14 14.36
N LEU A 56 -41.70 11.87 14.46
CA LEU A 56 -40.76 11.43 15.49
C LEU A 56 -39.40 12.14 15.39
N TYR A 57 -38.89 12.34 14.17
CA TYR A 57 -37.64 13.07 13.98
C TYR A 57 -37.78 14.51 14.48
N SER A 58 -38.88 15.20 14.14
CA SER A 58 -39.14 16.57 14.59
C SER A 58 -39.17 16.65 16.12
N LEU A 59 -39.87 15.71 16.78
CA LEU A 59 -39.91 15.65 18.25
C LEU A 59 -38.52 15.36 18.84
N ASN A 60 -37.75 14.47 18.24
CA ASN A 60 -36.40 14.15 18.67
C ASN A 60 -35.45 15.35 18.52
N ALA A 61 -35.52 16.08 17.41
CA ALA A 61 -34.69 17.26 17.12
C ALA A 61 -34.92 18.38 18.15
N LEU A 62 -36.15 18.49 18.67
CA LEU A 62 -36.51 19.43 19.73
C LEU A 62 -36.41 18.85 21.15
N SER A 63 -35.80 17.68 21.31
CA SER A 63 -35.67 16.98 22.59
C SER A 63 -37.00 16.73 23.35
N LYS A 64 -38.13 16.68 22.63
CA LYS A 64 -39.47 16.36 23.16
C LYS A 64 -39.67 14.85 23.33
N TYR A 65 -38.84 14.23 24.17
CA TYR A 65 -38.72 12.78 24.27
C TYR A 65 -39.97 12.11 24.86
N LYS A 66 -40.65 12.76 25.81
CA LYS A 66 -41.87 12.22 26.43
C LYS A 66 -43.01 12.13 25.41
N GLU A 67 -43.15 13.15 24.56
CA GLU A 67 -44.11 13.21 23.47
C GLU A 67 -43.76 12.17 22.40
N ALA A 68 -42.49 12.09 22.00
CA ALA A 68 -42.00 11.10 21.04
C ALA A 68 -42.30 9.67 21.49
N ARG A 69 -42.07 9.36 22.78
CA ARG A 69 -42.42 8.08 23.39
C ARG A 69 -43.92 7.79 23.29
N LYS A 70 -44.78 8.77 23.62
CA LYS A 70 -46.25 8.62 23.52
C LYS A 70 -46.68 8.31 22.09
N VAL A 71 -46.10 9.00 21.11
CA VAL A 71 -46.38 8.79 19.68
C VAL A 71 -45.96 7.39 19.25
N ALA A 72 -44.71 6.98 19.55
CA ALA A 72 -44.22 5.64 19.25
C ALA A 72 -45.07 4.54 19.91
N HIS A 73 -45.46 4.74 21.18
CA HIS A 73 -46.27 3.76 21.92
C HIS A 73 -47.67 3.61 21.32
N LYS A 74 -48.31 4.72 20.94
CA LYS A 74 -49.60 4.71 20.24
C LYS A 74 -49.53 3.92 18.92
N MET A 75 -48.42 4.04 18.19
CA MET A 75 -48.22 3.29 16.95
C MET A 75 -47.98 1.80 17.20
N TYR A 76 -47.20 1.46 18.22
CA TYR A 76 -47.00 0.07 18.63
C TYR A 76 -48.31 -0.61 19.04
N LEU A 77 -49.17 0.07 19.81
CA LEU A 77 -50.48 -0.48 20.20
C LEU A 77 -51.40 -0.72 19.00
N ARG A 78 -51.30 0.11 17.97
CA ARG A 78 -52.08 -0.02 16.73
C ARG A 78 -51.57 -1.17 15.84
N ASP A 79 -50.26 -1.35 15.75
CA ASP A 79 -49.63 -2.39 14.94
C ASP A 79 -48.52 -3.10 15.72
N LYS A 80 -48.93 -4.08 16.53
CA LYS A 80 -48.01 -4.95 17.28
C LYS A 80 -47.21 -5.91 16.38
N LYS A 81 -47.50 -5.98 15.07
CA LYS A 81 -46.71 -6.82 14.15
C LYS A 81 -45.40 -6.15 13.80
N ASN A 82 -45.38 -4.82 13.69
CA ASN A 82 -44.20 -4.02 13.39
C ASN A 82 -43.46 -3.60 14.68
N LEU A 83 -42.42 -4.37 15.02
CA LEU A 83 -41.66 -4.18 16.25
C LEU A 83 -40.75 -2.94 16.24
N ARG A 84 -40.58 -2.30 15.07
CA ARG A 84 -39.87 -1.02 14.96
C ARG A 84 -40.48 0.04 15.90
N TYR A 85 -41.82 0.09 16.01
CA TYR A 85 -42.48 1.04 16.90
C TYR A 85 -42.12 0.84 18.37
N LEU A 86 -42.00 -0.42 18.82
CA LEU A 86 -41.54 -0.71 20.19
C LEU A 86 -40.07 -0.33 20.38
N SER A 87 -39.22 -0.50 19.36
CA SER A 87 -37.83 -0.03 19.41
C SER A 87 -37.73 1.50 19.53
N ASP A 88 -38.61 2.25 18.86
CA ASP A 88 -38.69 3.71 18.99
C ASP A 88 -39.12 4.13 20.41
N VAL A 89 -40.08 3.41 21.02
CA VAL A 89 -40.45 3.63 22.45
C VAL A 89 -39.23 3.50 23.35
N ILE A 90 -38.46 2.43 23.19
CA ILE A 90 -37.25 2.16 24.00
C ILE A 90 -36.18 3.24 23.79
N ILE A 91 -35.98 3.70 22.55
CA ILE A 91 -35.03 4.78 22.21
C ILE A 91 -35.40 6.06 22.97
N PHE A 92 -36.67 6.45 22.96
CA PHE A 92 -37.11 7.68 23.63
C PHE A 92 -37.18 7.54 25.15
N GLU A 93 -37.42 6.35 25.69
CA GLU A 93 -37.25 6.06 27.11
C GLU A 93 -35.80 6.26 27.54
N ARG A 94 -34.85 5.75 26.75
CA ARG A 94 -33.42 5.92 27.03
C ARG A 94 -32.98 7.38 26.94
N LYS A 95 -33.41 8.12 25.92
CA LYS A 95 -33.12 9.57 25.76
C LYS A 95 -33.74 10.43 26.85
N ASN A 96 -34.85 9.98 27.44
CA ASN A 96 -35.49 10.62 28.59
C ASN A 96 -34.94 10.11 29.95
N ASP A 97 -33.82 9.40 29.96
CA ASP A 97 -33.17 8.80 31.14
C ASP A 97 -34.04 7.79 31.94
N ASP A 98 -35.10 7.24 31.34
CA ASP A 98 -35.95 6.20 31.94
C ASP A 98 -35.37 4.80 31.66
N LYS A 99 -34.23 4.52 32.30
CA LYS A 99 -33.44 3.30 32.08
C LYS A 99 -34.20 2.03 32.47
N LEU A 100 -35.01 2.11 33.54
CA LEU A 100 -35.78 0.97 34.05
C LEU A 100 -36.84 0.56 33.03
N GLN A 101 -37.61 1.52 32.53
CA GLN A 101 -38.69 1.23 31.58
C GLN A 101 -38.13 0.78 30.22
N ALA A 102 -37.06 1.43 29.74
CA ALA A 102 -36.35 1.02 28.53
C ALA A 102 -35.89 -0.44 28.61
N SER A 103 -35.36 -0.87 29.76
CA SER A 103 -34.90 -2.25 29.98
C SER A 103 -36.06 -3.24 30.03
N LYS A 104 -37.18 -2.89 30.68
CA LYS A 104 -38.40 -3.72 30.69
C LYS A 104 -38.96 -3.91 29.28
N ASN A 105 -39.08 -2.82 28.52
CA ASN A 105 -39.59 -2.85 27.16
C ASN A 105 -38.63 -3.56 26.19
N LEU A 106 -37.31 -3.48 26.41
CA LEU A 106 -36.33 -4.27 25.66
C LEU A 106 -36.54 -5.77 25.86
N ASN A 107 -36.79 -6.23 27.08
CA ASN A 107 -37.07 -7.65 27.35
C ASN A 107 -38.35 -8.13 26.65
N ILE A 108 -39.38 -7.28 26.61
CA ILE A 108 -40.61 -7.54 25.85
C ILE A 108 -40.30 -7.64 24.36
N LEU A 109 -39.58 -6.65 23.82
CA LEU A 109 -39.17 -6.61 22.41
C LEU A 109 -38.40 -7.87 22.00
N ILE A 110 -37.43 -8.27 22.81
CA ILE A 110 -36.63 -9.49 22.60
C ILE A 110 -37.52 -10.74 22.56
N LYS A 111 -38.46 -10.87 23.51
CA LYS A 111 -39.38 -12.02 23.56
C LYS A 111 -40.25 -12.09 22.31
N GLU A 112 -40.78 -10.95 21.84
CA GLU A 112 -41.59 -10.91 20.62
C GLU A 112 -40.77 -11.19 19.36
N LEU A 113 -39.53 -10.69 19.31
CA LEU A 113 -38.59 -10.88 18.21
C LEU A 113 -38.22 -12.34 17.96
N LYS A 114 -38.19 -13.19 18.99
CA LYS A 114 -37.95 -14.65 18.82
C LYS A 114 -38.95 -15.30 17.86
N SER A 115 -40.18 -14.80 17.82
CA SER A 115 -41.22 -15.27 16.88
C SER A 115 -41.17 -14.57 15.51
N LYS A 116 -40.35 -13.52 15.36
CA LYS A 116 -40.23 -12.67 14.16
C LYS A 116 -38.77 -12.31 13.85
N PRO A 117 -37.86 -13.28 13.69
CA PRO A 117 -36.42 -13.03 13.55
C PRO A 117 -36.06 -12.18 12.32
N SER A 118 -36.90 -12.16 11.28
CA SER A 118 -36.70 -11.34 10.08
C SER A 118 -36.65 -9.83 10.35
N GLN A 119 -37.23 -9.35 11.48
CA GLN A 119 -37.21 -7.94 11.84
C GLN A 119 -35.94 -7.52 12.61
N ALA A 120 -35.14 -8.46 13.10
CA ALA A 120 -34.05 -8.17 14.03
C ALA A 120 -32.99 -7.22 13.46
N LEU A 121 -32.59 -7.38 12.19
CA LEU A 121 -31.63 -6.46 11.55
C LEU A 121 -32.16 -5.03 11.45
N THR A 122 -33.45 -4.88 11.10
CA THR A 122 -34.07 -3.56 10.99
C THR A 122 -34.09 -2.85 12.35
N ILE A 123 -34.39 -3.60 13.41
CA ILE A 123 -34.45 -3.10 14.79
C ILE A 123 -33.05 -2.79 15.32
N SER A 124 -32.09 -3.69 15.09
CA SER A 124 -30.67 -3.50 15.45
C SER A 124 -30.12 -2.24 14.79
N ASN A 125 -30.37 -2.03 13.50
CA ASN A 125 -29.99 -0.81 12.78
C ASN A 125 -30.69 0.45 13.34
N ASN A 126 -31.93 0.34 13.83
CA ASN A 126 -32.63 1.47 14.46
C ASN A 126 -31.95 1.89 15.77
N PHE A 127 -31.54 0.92 16.58
CA PHE A 127 -30.74 1.17 17.78
C PHE A 127 -29.37 1.77 17.43
N ASN A 128 -28.68 1.25 16.41
CA ASN A 128 -27.39 1.77 15.95
C ASN A 128 -27.43 3.25 15.53
N ARG A 129 -28.49 3.66 14.81
CA ARG A 129 -28.70 5.06 14.43
C ARG A 129 -28.88 6.01 15.61
N ASN A 130 -29.16 5.47 16.79
CA ASN A 130 -29.32 6.20 18.03
C ASN A 130 -28.18 5.89 19.02
N GLU A 131 -27.06 5.32 18.53
CA GLU A 131 -25.87 4.99 19.32
C GLU A 131 -26.12 3.97 20.46
N MET A 132 -27.23 3.23 20.38
CA MET A 132 -27.61 2.20 21.36
C MET A 132 -27.07 0.82 20.97
N TYR A 133 -25.75 0.74 20.78
CA TYR A 133 -25.09 -0.45 20.24
C TYR A 133 -25.24 -1.69 21.14
N ASP A 134 -25.31 -1.52 22.46
CA ASP A 134 -25.51 -2.62 23.41
C ASP A 134 -26.91 -3.23 23.29
N PHE A 135 -27.93 -2.41 22.98
CA PHE A 135 -29.30 -2.88 22.73
C PHE A 135 -29.37 -3.57 21.37
N ALA A 136 -28.68 -3.02 20.38
CA ALA A 136 -28.56 -3.61 19.05
C ALA A 136 -27.95 -5.03 19.11
N ILE A 137 -26.92 -5.23 19.93
CA ILE A 137 -26.30 -6.55 20.17
C ILE A 137 -27.30 -7.51 20.85
N LYS A 138 -27.97 -7.10 21.93
CA LYS A 138 -28.97 -7.94 22.63
C LYS A 138 -30.10 -8.42 21.72
N VAL A 139 -30.54 -7.57 20.79
CA VAL A 139 -31.54 -7.93 19.77
C VAL A 139 -31.03 -9.02 18.84
N LEU A 140 -29.80 -8.88 18.34
CA LEU A 140 -29.19 -9.86 17.44
C LEU A 140 -28.96 -11.18 18.18
N ASP A 141 -28.36 -11.15 19.38
CA ASP A 141 -28.09 -12.34 20.20
C ASP A 141 -29.36 -13.15 20.47
N ALA A 142 -30.46 -12.48 20.81
CA ALA A 142 -31.68 -13.18 21.18
C ALA A 142 -32.45 -13.79 19.99
N THR A 143 -32.09 -13.43 18.77
CA THR A 143 -32.70 -13.94 17.52
C THR A 143 -31.74 -14.79 16.69
N GLU A 144 -30.51 -14.96 17.17
CA GLU A 144 -29.47 -15.76 16.51
C GLU A 144 -29.86 -17.25 16.51
N ASN A 145 -29.71 -17.88 15.35
CA ASN A 145 -29.84 -19.31 15.10
C ASN A 145 -28.92 -19.71 13.93
N ASP A 146 -28.80 -21.00 13.65
CA ASP A 146 -27.85 -21.49 12.64
C ASP A 146 -28.07 -20.89 11.24
N ASN A 147 -29.31 -20.52 10.88
CA ASN A 147 -29.63 -19.96 9.57
C ASN A 147 -29.24 -18.48 9.41
N ASN A 148 -29.20 -17.69 10.49
CA ASN A 148 -28.93 -16.25 10.43
C ASN A 148 -27.63 -15.82 11.14
N ARG A 149 -26.95 -16.74 11.83
CA ARG A 149 -25.75 -16.47 12.63
C ARG A 149 -24.65 -15.73 11.86
N THR A 150 -24.32 -16.20 10.66
CA THR A 150 -23.29 -15.58 9.80
C THR A 150 -23.59 -14.11 9.49
N ASN A 151 -24.88 -13.76 9.31
CA ASN A 151 -25.29 -12.38 9.03
C ASN A 151 -25.17 -11.48 10.26
N TYR A 152 -25.28 -12.03 11.46
CA TYR A 152 -25.22 -11.25 12.70
C TYR A 152 -23.80 -11.03 13.19
N LEU A 153 -22.85 -11.92 12.88
CA LEU A 153 -21.45 -11.76 13.25
C LEU A 153 -20.83 -10.45 12.73
N ILE A 154 -21.15 -10.06 11.50
CA ILE A 154 -20.70 -8.78 10.93
C ILE A 154 -21.30 -7.60 11.70
N GLN A 155 -22.62 -7.58 11.89
CA GLN A 155 -23.31 -6.48 12.59
C GLN A 155 -22.87 -6.38 14.06
N LYS A 156 -22.66 -7.53 14.72
CA LYS A 156 -22.13 -7.60 16.08
C LYS A 156 -20.72 -7.04 16.13
N ALA A 157 -19.84 -7.40 15.20
CA ALA A 157 -18.50 -6.84 15.13
C ALA A 157 -18.50 -5.32 14.97
N GLU A 158 -19.40 -4.75 14.16
CA GLU A 158 -19.55 -3.30 14.00
C GLU A 158 -20.04 -2.62 15.28
N ASN A 159 -21.02 -3.22 15.96
CA ASN A 159 -21.53 -2.71 17.22
C ASN A 159 -20.48 -2.79 18.33
N TYR A 160 -19.74 -3.90 18.43
CA TYR A 160 -18.61 -4.03 19.36
C TYR A 160 -17.48 -3.06 19.06
N SER A 161 -17.18 -2.82 17.78
CA SER A 161 -16.22 -1.79 17.36
C SER A 161 -16.64 -0.40 17.83
N SER A 162 -17.93 -0.07 17.73
CA SER A 162 -18.50 1.21 18.18
C SER A 162 -18.46 1.37 19.70
N LEU A 163 -18.60 0.26 20.44
CA LEU A 163 -18.41 0.20 21.90
C LEU A 163 -16.95 0.11 22.34
N GLN A 164 -16.00 0.06 21.39
CA GLN A 164 -14.58 -0.22 21.64
C GLN A 164 -14.30 -1.55 22.37
N ASP A 165 -15.25 -2.48 22.33
CA ASP A 165 -15.09 -3.85 22.82
C ASP A 165 -14.36 -4.68 21.75
N TYR A 166 -13.06 -4.40 21.61
CA TYR A 166 -12.24 -4.99 20.56
C TYR A 166 -12.12 -6.51 20.68
N GLU A 167 -12.11 -7.07 21.89
CA GLU A 167 -12.03 -8.54 22.06
C GLU A 167 -13.25 -9.23 21.44
N LYS A 168 -14.47 -8.73 21.69
CA LYS A 168 -15.68 -9.30 21.08
C LYS A 168 -15.82 -8.98 19.60
N MET A 169 -15.36 -7.80 19.17
CA MET A 169 -15.28 -7.45 17.75
C MET A 169 -14.41 -8.45 16.99
N ILE A 170 -13.18 -8.70 17.47
CA ILE A 170 -12.23 -9.59 16.81
C ILE A 170 -12.77 -11.02 16.83
N THR A 171 -13.24 -11.51 17.98
CA THR A 171 -13.87 -12.82 18.12
C THR A 171 -14.99 -13.01 17.09
N SER A 172 -15.91 -12.04 16.97
CA SER A 172 -17.02 -12.11 15.99
C SER A 172 -16.54 -12.22 14.54
N LEU A 173 -15.45 -11.52 14.19
CA LEU A 173 -14.86 -11.57 12.85
C LEU A 173 -14.06 -12.84 12.59
N LEU A 174 -13.44 -13.43 13.61
CA LEU A 174 -12.75 -14.72 13.49
C LEU A 174 -13.76 -15.87 13.38
N ASP A 175 -14.82 -15.85 14.20
CA ASP A 175 -15.90 -16.83 14.13
C ASP A 175 -16.60 -16.79 12.76
N LEU A 176 -16.69 -15.61 12.12
CA LEU A 176 -17.23 -15.48 10.76
C LEU A 176 -16.47 -16.36 9.76
N LEU A 177 -15.17 -16.56 9.94
CA LEU A 177 -14.34 -17.35 9.03
C LEU A 177 -14.50 -18.85 9.23
N GLU A 178 -14.99 -19.29 10.39
CA GLU A 178 -15.38 -20.69 10.62
C GLU A 178 -16.58 -21.06 9.74
N TYR A 179 -17.54 -20.15 9.59
CA TYR A 179 -18.73 -20.35 8.76
C TYR A 179 -18.48 -20.03 7.28
N ASN A 180 -17.66 -19.03 6.98
CA ASN A 180 -17.44 -18.56 5.63
C ASN A 180 -16.00 -18.06 5.41
N ALA A 181 -15.12 -19.01 5.09
CA ALA A 181 -13.72 -18.75 4.75
C ALA A 181 -13.54 -17.73 3.62
N SER A 182 -14.49 -17.57 2.68
CA SER A 182 -14.38 -16.59 1.59
C SER A 182 -14.41 -15.13 2.07
N ARG A 183 -14.80 -14.88 3.34
CA ARG A 183 -14.81 -13.55 3.96
C ARG A 183 -13.45 -13.12 4.51
N GLU A 184 -12.40 -13.90 4.32
CA GLU A 184 -11.05 -13.64 4.81
C GLU A 184 -10.53 -12.24 4.45
N LEU A 185 -10.66 -11.84 3.17
CA LEU A 185 -10.24 -10.53 2.70
C LEU A 185 -11.02 -9.38 3.38
N TYR A 186 -12.32 -9.57 3.62
CA TYR A 186 -13.14 -8.60 4.35
C TYR A 186 -12.62 -8.43 5.79
N VAL A 187 -12.31 -9.55 6.46
CA VAL A 187 -11.76 -9.54 7.83
C VAL A 187 -10.41 -8.85 7.87
N ARG A 188 -9.48 -9.16 6.95
CA ARG A 188 -8.18 -8.46 6.84
C ARG A 188 -8.36 -6.97 6.67
N ASN A 189 -9.23 -6.54 5.76
CA ASN A 189 -9.46 -5.11 5.52
C ASN A 189 -10.05 -4.41 6.75
N LYS A 190 -10.97 -5.06 7.47
CA LYS A 190 -11.54 -4.51 8.71
C LYS A 190 -10.47 -4.39 9.80
N PHE A 191 -9.62 -5.40 9.97
CA PHE A 191 -8.49 -5.35 10.90
C PHE A 191 -7.51 -4.26 10.51
N GLN A 192 -7.06 -4.19 9.25
CA GLN A 192 -6.11 -3.18 8.78
C GLN A 192 -6.60 -1.76 9.07
N LYS A 193 -7.86 -1.45 8.72
CA LYS A 193 -8.48 -0.15 8.96
C LYS A 193 -8.58 0.19 10.46
N THR A 194 -8.69 -0.83 11.31
CA THR A 194 -8.81 -0.63 12.77
C THR A 194 -7.44 -0.51 13.43
N ILE A 195 -6.42 -1.22 12.93
CA ILE A 195 -5.02 -1.05 13.37
C ILE A 195 -4.56 0.37 13.04
N TYR A 196 -4.80 0.85 11.83
CA TYR A 196 -4.38 2.17 11.37
C TYR A 196 -5.60 3.03 11.03
N ASN A 197 -5.97 3.92 11.95
CA ASN A 197 -7.03 4.90 11.73
C ASN A 197 -6.41 6.26 11.44
N PHE A 198 -6.54 6.75 10.20
CA PHE A 198 -5.92 8.01 9.75
C PHE A 198 -4.42 8.13 10.05
N GLY A 199 -3.67 7.02 9.89
CA GLY A 199 -2.23 6.97 10.14
C GLY A 199 -1.84 6.81 11.62
N ILE A 200 -2.80 6.82 12.54
CA ILE A 200 -2.56 6.58 13.97
C ILE A 200 -2.81 5.10 14.29
N LYS A 201 -1.84 4.49 14.97
CA LYS A 201 -1.90 3.08 15.36
C LYS A 201 -2.72 2.88 16.63
N ASN A 202 -3.74 2.04 16.58
CA ASN A 202 -4.55 1.66 17.74
C ASN A 202 -3.87 0.50 18.51
N GLU A 203 -3.05 0.84 19.50
CA GLU A 203 -2.26 -0.15 20.25
C GLU A 203 -3.12 -1.14 21.07
N ILE A 204 -4.26 -0.69 21.59
CA ILE A 204 -5.18 -1.55 22.37
C ILE A 204 -5.75 -2.64 21.45
N PHE A 205 -6.29 -2.23 20.30
CA PHE A 205 -6.81 -3.16 19.30
C PHE A 205 -5.70 -4.11 18.81
N ASN A 206 -4.53 -3.57 18.47
CA ASN A 206 -3.41 -4.35 17.95
C ASN A 206 -2.93 -5.43 18.93
N LYS A 207 -2.84 -5.10 20.23
CA LYS A 207 -2.50 -6.04 21.30
C LYS A 207 -3.56 -7.15 21.44
N SER A 208 -4.84 -6.79 21.42
CA SER A 208 -5.95 -7.76 21.49
C SER A 208 -5.98 -8.67 20.27
N LEU A 209 -5.75 -8.12 19.06
CA LEU A 209 -5.69 -8.87 17.81
C LEU A 209 -4.57 -9.92 17.84
N LYS A 210 -3.36 -9.54 18.27
CA LYS A 210 -2.25 -10.49 18.44
C LYS A 210 -2.63 -11.65 19.35
N LYS A 211 -3.14 -11.34 20.53
CA LYS A 211 -3.52 -12.33 21.55
C LYS A 211 -4.55 -13.31 21.00
N LEU A 212 -5.60 -12.81 20.34
CA LEU A 212 -6.68 -13.63 19.80
C LEU A 212 -6.24 -14.44 18.58
N LEU A 213 -5.47 -13.88 17.65
CA LEU A 213 -4.95 -14.64 16.50
C LEU A 213 -4.06 -15.81 16.94
N ILE A 214 -3.19 -15.61 17.94
CA ILE A 214 -2.39 -16.70 18.52
C ILE A 214 -3.32 -17.76 19.13
N SER A 215 -4.31 -17.35 19.93
CA SER A 215 -5.26 -18.30 20.54
C SER A 215 -6.06 -19.08 19.49
N TYR A 216 -6.53 -18.43 18.43
CA TYR A 216 -7.34 -19.06 17.38
C TYR A 216 -6.50 -19.97 16.50
N SER A 217 -5.28 -19.56 16.12
CA SER A 217 -4.32 -20.40 15.38
C SER A 217 -3.98 -21.68 16.14
N ASN A 218 -3.76 -21.59 17.46
CA ASN A 218 -3.47 -22.76 18.30
C ASN A 218 -4.68 -23.69 18.46
N LYS A 219 -5.87 -23.13 18.75
CA LYS A 219 -7.10 -23.93 18.94
C LYS A 219 -7.55 -24.60 17.64
N ASN A 220 -7.45 -23.90 16.52
CA ASN A 220 -7.89 -24.36 15.20
C ASN A 220 -6.71 -24.83 14.36
N SER A 221 -5.80 -25.60 14.95
CA SER A 221 -4.52 -25.91 14.32
C SER A 221 -4.62 -26.65 12.98
N LYS A 222 -5.77 -27.29 12.68
CA LYS A 222 -6.03 -27.96 11.40
C LYS A 222 -6.48 -27.02 10.27
N ASN A 223 -6.86 -25.78 10.60
CA ASN A 223 -7.32 -24.79 9.63
C ASN A 223 -6.21 -23.73 9.43
N PRO A 224 -5.64 -23.59 8.21
CA PRO A 224 -4.55 -22.65 7.97
C PRO A 224 -4.97 -21.18 8.08
N ILE A 225 -6.26 -20.85 7.86
CA ILE A 225 -6.75 -19.46 7.74
C ILE A 225 -6.35 -18.58 8.94
N TYR A 226 -6.48 -19.09 10.17
CA TYR A 226 -6.13 -18.32 11.37
C TYR A 226 -4.62 -18.12 11.51
N SER A 227 -3.85 -19.11 11.06
CA SER A 227 -2.39 -19.04 11.05
C SER A 227 -1.90 -18.11 9.93
N ASP A 228 -2.59 -18.06 8.78
CA ASP A 228 -2.35 -17.12 7.70
C ASP A 228 -2.62 -15.68 8.13
N LEU A 229 -3.72 -15.45 8.85
CA LEU A 229 -4.02 -14.16 9.48
C LEU A 229 -2.94 -13.76 10.49
N LEU A 230 -2.36 -14.71 11.21
CA LEU A 230 -1.26 -14.45 12.13
C LEU A 230 0.04 -14.08 11.37
N VAL A 231 0.36 -14.76 10.27
CA VAL A 231 1.46 -14.39 9.36
C VAL A 231 1.24 -12.98 8.82
N TRP A 232 0.04 -12.69 8.29
CA TRP A 232 -0.35 -11.37 7.81
C TRP A 232 -0.18 -10.31 8.90
N TYR A 233 -0.65 -10.57 10.12
CA TYR A 233 -0.50 -9.66 11.26
C TYR A 233 0.97 -9.32 11.53
N PHE A 234 1.86 -10.33 11.52
CA PHE A 234 3.28 -10.11 11.73
C PHE A 234 3.92 -9.29 10.61
N ILE A 235 3.54 -9.52 9.34
CA ILE A 235 3.99 -8.72 8.20
C ILE A 235 3.57 -7.26 8.35
N GLN A 236 2.30 -6.98 8.69
CA GLN A 236 1.79 -5.61 8.89
C GLN A 236 2.47 -4.86 10.04
N ASN A 237 2.95 -5.61 11.04
CA ASN A 237 3.70 -5.05 12.18
C ASN A 237 5.22 -5.10 11.96
N LYS A 238 5.70 -5.31 10.73
CA LYS A 238 7.13 -5.45 10.36
C LYS A 238 7.91 -6.50 11.15
N ASN A 239 7.23 -7.45 11.77
CA ASN A 239 7.84 -8.55 12.51
C ASN A 239 8.08 -9.76 11.59
N TYR A 240 8.90 -9.54 10.56
CA TYR A 240 9.17 -10.55 9.52
C TYR A 240 9.80 -11.82 10.07
N GLN A 241 10.54 -11.73 11.19
CA GLN A 241 11.11 -12.89 11.86
C GLN A 241 10.03 -13.83 12.42
N MET A 242 8.96 -13.28 13.01
CA MET A 242 7.84 -14.09 13.49
C MET A 242 6.97 -14.58 12.33
N ALA A 243 6.77 -13.76 11.29
CA ALA A 243 6.11 -14.18 10.06
C ALA A 243 6.82 -15.40 9.42
N TYR A 244 8.16 -15.35 9.34
CA TYR A 244 8.97 -16.46 8.84
C TYR A 244 8.81 -17.72 9.70
N ARG A 245 8.98 -17.62 11.02
CA ARG A 245 8.83 -18.78 11.92
C ARG A 245 7.45 -19.43 11.81
N GLN A 246 6.40 -18.60 11.76
CA GLN A 246 5.04 -19.09 11.60
C GLN A 246 4.85 -19.75 10.23
N SER A 247 5.35 -19.14 9.15
CA SER A 247 5.23 -19.68 7.79
C SER A 247 5.99 -21.00 7.63
N VAL A 248 7.17 -21.15 8.24
CA VAL A 248 7.89 -22.45 8.29
C VAL A 248 7.08 -23.50 9.04
N SER A 249 6.49 -23.15 10.19
CA SER A 249 5.62 -24.07 10.93
C SER A 249 4.41 -24.50 10.10
N MET A 250 3.86 -23.61 9.27
CA MET A 250 2.73 -23.91 8.40
C MET A 250 3.16 -24.75 7.20
N ASP A 251 4.31 -24.46 6.59
CA ASP A 251 4.91 -25.25 5.53
C ASP A 251 5.14 -26.71 5.95
N LEU A 252 5.72 -26.91 7.14
CA LEU A 252 5.94 -28.25 7.70
C LEU A 252 4.63 -29.02 7.96
N LYS A 253 3.52 -28.31 8.16
CA LYS A 253 2.23 -28.92 8.51
C LYS A 253 1.31 -29.16 7.31
N PHE A 254 1.27 -28.21 6.39
CA PHE A 254 0.30 -28.15 5.30
C PHE A 254 0.95 -28.21 3.92
N GLY A 255 2.26 -27.95 3.80
CA GLY A 255 2.94 -27.77 2.52
C GLY A 255 2.59 -26.44 1.83
N ASP A 256 3.30 -26.17 0.73
CA ASP A 256 3.04 -25.09 -0.23
C ASP A 256 3.10 -23.63 0.29
N TYR A 257 3.96 -23.35 1.27
CA TYR A 257 4.23 -21.97 1.73
C TYR A 257 5.44 -21.34 1.06
N ASP A 258 6.03 -21.99 0.04
CA ASP A 258 7.21 -21.50 -0.67
C ASP A 258 7.02 -20.10 -1.24
N PHE A 259 5.84 -19.80 -1.78
CA PHE A 259 5.51 -18.46 -2.28
C PHE A 259 5.53 -17.42 -1.15
N THR A 260 4.82 -17.69 -0.05
CA THR A 260 4.78 -16.82 1.14
C THR A 260 6.17 -16.60 1.75
N LEU A 261 7.01 -17.64 1.75
CA LEU A 261 8.38 -17.57 2.24
C LEU A 261 9.24 -16.68 1.32
N LEU A 262 9.11 -16.78 0.00
CA LEU A 262 9.79 -15.87 -0.93
C LEU A 262 9.36 -14.40 -0.74
N ASP A 263 8.08 -14.15 -0.49
CA ASP A 263 7.60 -12.80 -0.16
C ASP A 263 8.25 -12.28 1.13
N ILE A 264 8.33 -13.11 2.17
CA ILE A 264 8.99 -12.75 3.43
C ILE A 264 10.50 -12.51 3.23
N ALA A 265 11.16 -13.32 2.39
CA ALA A 265 12.57 -13.12 2.04
C ALA A 265 12.77 -11.76 1.35
N SER A 266 11.88 -11.39 0.43
CA SER A 266 11.89 -10.10 -0.25
C SER A 266 11.69 -8.94 0.73
N LEU A 267 10.81 -9.09 1.73
CA LEU A 267 10.64 -8.10 2.81
C LEU A 267 11.91 -7.94 3.65
N PHE A 268 12.63 -9.03 3.94
CA PHE A 268 13.93 -8.94 4.60
C PHE A 268 14.97 -8.21 3.74
N GLN A 269 14.99 -8.45 2.43
CA GLN A 269 15.90 -7.75 1.50
C GLN A 269 15.62 -6.24 1.47
N GLN A 270 14.35 -5.83 1.40
CA GLN A 270 13.94 -4.42 1.42
C GLN A 270 14.42 -3.68 2.67
N GLU A 271 14.47 -4.37 3.81
CA GLU A 271 14.98 -3.83 5.09
C GLU A 271 16.48 -4.09 5.28
N LYS A 272 17.21 -4.47 4.21
CA LYS A 272 18.66 -4.76 4.20
C LYS A 272 19.09 -5.87 5.17
N LYS A 273 18.18 -6.75 5.57
CA LYS A 273 18.40 -7.90 6.46
C LYS A 273 18.84 -9.12 5.64
N HIS A 274 19.98 -9.00 4.96
CA HIS A 274 20.44 -9.99 3.97
C HIS A 274 20.63 -11.39 4.55
N MET A 275 21.21 -11.52 5.75
CA MET A 275 21.39 -12.83 6.38
C MET A 275 20.07 -13.55 6.71
N GLN A 276 19.04 -12.79 7.11
CA GLN A 276 17.72 -13.34 7.36
C GLN A 276 17.06 -13.78 6.06
N ALA A 277 17.17 -13.00 4.98
CA ALA A 277 16.70 -13.40 3.66
C ALA A 277 17.38 -14.69 3.18
N ASN A 278 18.72 -14.80 3.33
CA ASN A 278 19.47 -16.01 2.95
C ASN A 278 18.98 -17.25 3.72
N LYS A 279 18.65 -17.12 5.01
CA LYS A 279 18.06 -18.23 5.78
C LYS A 279 16.73 -18.71 5.20
N VAL A 280 15.89 -17.79 4.69
CA VAL A 280 14.64 -18.17 4.05
C VAL A 280 14.89 -18.90 2.73
N PHE A 281 15.78 -18.39 1.87
CA PHE A 281 16.13 -19.07 0.62
C PHE A 281 16.74 -20.46 0.87
N ASN A 282 17.65 -20.58 1.83
CA ASN A 282 18.25 -21.87 2.19
C ASN A 282 17.21 -22.87 2.70
N TYR A 283 16.18 -22.41 3.44
CA TYR A 283 15.07 -23.28 3.84
C TYR A 283 14.31 -23.82 2.60
N ILE A 284 13.95 -22.96 1.65
CA ILE A 284 13.25 -23.38 0.42
C ILE A 284 14.10 -24.36 -0.39
N ILE A 285 15.39 -24.03 -0.59
CA ILE A 285 16.35 -24.85 -1.34
C ILE A 285 16.54 -26.21 -0.66
N SER A 286 16.61 -26.26 0.68
CA SER A 286 16.83 -27.53 1.41
C SER A 286 15.76 -28.60 1.16
N LYS A 287 14.56 -28.20 0.70
CA LYS A 287 13.47 -29.14 0.35
C LYS A 287 13.68 -29.84 -0.99
N ASN A 288 14.56 -29.31 -1.85
CA ASN A 288 14.96 -29.92 -3.13
C ASN A 288 13.78 -30.35 -4.03
N LYS A 289 12.70 -29.55 -4.07
CA LYS A 289 11.50 -29.85 -4.89
C LYS A 289 11.77 -29.77 -6.40
N LYS A 290 12.82 -29.04 -6.82
CA LYS A 290 13.17 -28.80 -8.22
C LYS A 290 12.02 -28.21 -9.07
N ASP A 291 11.12 -27.46 -8.44
CA ASP A 291 10.05 -26.71 -9.08
C ASP A 291 10.47 -25.26 -9.38
N LYS A 292 9.56 -24.44 -9.92
CA LYS A 292 9.84 -23.02 -10.24
C LYS A 292 10.30 -22.23 -9.01
N LEU A 293 9.72 -22.46 -7.84
CA LEU A 293 10.02 -21.70 -6.62
C LEU A 293 11.38 -22.07 -6.04
N PHE A 294 11.77 -23.34 -6.15
CA PHE A 294 13.11 -23.82 -5.84
C PHE A 294 14.18 -23.07 -6.65
N TYR A 295 14.03 -23.00 -7.99
CA TYR A 295 14.98 -22.27 -8.84
C TYR A 295 14.93 -20.75 -8.62
N GLN A 296 13.76 -20.21 -8.33
CA GLN A 296 13.61 -18.81 -7.95
C GLN A 296 14.37 -18.51 -6.64
N ALA A 297 14.33 -19.39 -5.64
CA ALA A 297 15.10 -19.22 -4.41
C ALA A 297 16.62 -19.22 -4.67
N HIS A 298 17.13 -20.09 -5.54
CA HIS A 298 18.52 -20.07 -5.97
C HIS A 298 18.89 -18.75 -6.68
N ALA A 299 18.07 -18.32 -7.64
CA ALA A 299 18.28 -17.06 -8.36
C ALA A 299 18.31 -15.86 -7.39
N GLN A 300 17.37 -15.81 -6.44
CA GLN A 300 17.29 -14.74 -5.45
C GLN A 300 18.44 -14.78 -4.45
N LYS A 301 18.96 -15.96 -4.10
CA LYS A 301 20.17 -16.11 -3.29
C LYS A 301 21.42 -15.56 -4.00
N ILE A 302 21.56 -15.81 -5.30
CA ILE A 302 22.66 -15.22 -6.10
C ILE A 302 22.53 -13.69 -6.15
N ASN A 303 21.33 -13.20 -6.49
CA ASN A 303 21.06 -11.76 -6.53
C ASN A 303 21.32 -11.09 -5.17
N LEU A 304 20.99 -11.79 -4.07
CA LEU A 304 21.25 -11.32 -2.71
C LEU A 304 22.75 -11.18 -2.43
N ALA A 305 23.57 -12.15 -2.83
CA ALA A 305 25.02 -12.05 -2.69
C ALA A 305 25.60 -10.90 -3.53
N PHE A 306 25.04 -10.65 -4.71
CA PHE A 306 25.45 -9.54 -5.56
C PHE A 306 25.21 -8.15 -4.94
N ILE A 307 24.08 -7.98 -4.24
CA ILE A 307 23.73 -6.69 -3.60
C ILE A 307 24.23 -6.56 -2.17
N SER A 308 24.85 -7.60 -1.60
CA SER A 308 25.28 -7.64 -0.20
C SER A 308 26.79 -7.51 -0.11
N ASP A 309 27.26 -6.66 0.80
CA ASP A 309 28.71 -6.54 1.12
C ASP A 309 29.22 -7.71 1.98
N ASN A 310 28.44 -8.78 2.11
CA ASN A 310 28.73 -9.88 3.01
C ASN A 310 29.57 -10.93 2.30
N GLN A 311 30.86 -10.94 2.62
CA GLN A 311 31.84 -11.87 2.05
C GLN A 311 31.47 -13.35 2.25
N GLN A 312 30.76 -13.69 3.33
CA GLN A 312 30.29 -15.06 3.55
C GLN A 312 29.22 -15.47 2.54
N LEU A 313 28.27 -14.57 2.21
CA LEU A 313 27.23 -14.85 1.21
C LEU A 313 27.83 -14.99 -0.19
N ILE A 314 28.77 -14.11 -0.53
CA ILE A 314 29.51 -14.15 -1.79
C ILE A 314 30.27 -15.47 -1.92
N LYS A 315 31.01 -15.86 -0.87
CA LYS A 315 31.76 -17.12 -0.83
C LYS A 315 30.83 -18.33 -0.96
N GLU A 316 29.71 -18.34 -0.23
CA GLU A 316 28.69 -19.39 -0.32
C GLU A 316 28.13 -19.50 -1.75
N VAL A 317 27.93 -18.39 -2.46
CA VAL A 317 27.50 -18.40 -3.86
C VAL A 317 28.61 -18.87 -4.81
N ARG A 318 29.87 -18.54 -4.56
CA ARG A 318 30.96 -19.08 -5.38
C ARG A 318 31.06 -20.60 -5.25
N GLU A 319 31.17 -21.10 -4.01
CA GLU A 319 31.36 -22.52 -3.73
C GLU A 319 30.18 -23.40 -4.20
N ASN A 320 28.94 -22.92 -4.08
CA ASN A 320 27.77 -23.70 -4.45
C ASN A 320 27.44 -23.65 -5.95
N TYR A 321 27.88 -22.62 -6.68
CA TYR A 321 27.41 -22.38 -8.04
C TYR A 321 28.49 -22.54 -9.12
N ASP A 322 29.78 -22.58 -8.77
CA ASP A 322 30.86 -22.80 -9.74
C ASP A 322 30.79 -24.17 -10.46
N ASN A 323 30.09 -25.16 -9.89
CA ASN A 323 29.93 -26.52 -10.46
C ASN A 323 28.59 -26.77 -11.18
N TYR A 324 27.78 -25.73 -11.45
CA TYR A 324 26.38 -25.87 -11.83
C TYR A 324 26.08 -26.54 -13.18
N GLU A 325 27.05 -26.58 -14.10
CA GLU A 325 26.82 -27.21 -15.42
C GLU A 325 26.53 -28.71 -15.32
N LEU A 326 26.71 -29.32 -14.13
CA LEU A 326 26.43 -30.73 -13.88
C LEU A 326 25.08 -30.99 -13.15
N ASP A 327 24.50 -30.01 -12.45
CA ASP A 327 23.41 -30.27 -11.48
C ASP A 327 22.00 -29.85 -11.95
N PHE A 328 21.87 -28.90 -12.87
CA PHE A 328 20.57 -28.41 -13.31
C PHE A 328 20.43 -28.34 -14.84
N PRO A 329 19.32 -28.82 -15.40
CA PRO A 329 19.07 -28.68 -16.83
C PRO A 329 18.71 -27.23 -17.17
N LEU A 330 19.33 -26.69 -18.22
CA LEU A 330 18.94 -25.41 -18.79
C LEU A 330 17.60 -25.55 -19.54
N ASN A 331 16.55 -24.92 -19.01
CA ASN A 331 15.20 -24.94 -19.56
C ASN A 331 14.38 -23.73 -19.05
N LYS A 332 13.10 -23.65 -19.42
CA LYS A 332 12.19 -22.54 -19.09
C LYS A 332 12.11 -22.17 -17.59
N ILE A 333 12.21 -23.12 -16.66
CA ILE A 333 12.10 -22.82 -15.22
C ILE A 333 13.44 -22.42 -14.60
N THR A 334 14.55 -22.62 -15.31
CA THR A 334 15.92 -22.30 -14.84
C THR A 334 16.53 -21.05 -15.49
N ILE A 335 15.85 -20.42 -16.47
CA ILE A 335 16.35 -19.20 -17.17
C ILE A 335 16.74 -18.09 -16.18
N ASN A 336 15.86 -17.79 -15.22
CA ASN A 336 16.10 -16.70 -14.26
C ASN A 336 17.25 -17.03 -13.30
N PHE A 337 17.41 -18.31 -12.98
CA PHE A 337 18.56 -18.81 -12.23
C PHE A 337 19.88 -18.59 -13.01
N TYR A 338 19.96 -19.06 -14.26
CA TYR A 338 21.16 -18.90 -15.08
C TYR A 338 21.47 -17.44 -15.39
N SER A 339 20.43 -16.62 -15.59
CA SER A 339 20.59 -15.17 -15.77
C SER A 339 21.19 -14.49 -14.54
N ALA A 340 20.77 -14.88 -13.33
CA ALA A 340 21.36 -14.38 -12.09
C ALA A 340 22.83 -14.81 -11.95
N TYR A 341 23.12 -16.07 -12.27
CA TYR A 341 24.48 -16.60 -12.22
C TYR A 341 25.43 -15.95 -13.24
N ALA A 342 24.98 -15.76 -14.48
CA ALA A 342 25.75 -15.07 -15.52
C ALA A 342 26.09 -13.63 -15.11
N LYS A 343 25.12 -12.88 -14.57
CA LYS A 343 25.37 -11.55 -14.00
C LYS A 343 26.39 -11.58 -12.87
N PHE A 344 26.32 -12.58 -11.99
CA PHE A 344 27.30 -12.74 -10.92
C PHE A 344 28.71 -12.96 -11.49
N GLN A 345 28.88 -13.81 -12.51
CA GLN A 345 30.16 -14.00 -13.18
C GLN A 345 30.71 -12.70 -13.78
N ALA A 346 29.91 -12.00 -14.59
CA ALA A 346 30.34 -10.76 -15.23
C ALA A 346 30.65 -9.65 -14.22
N LEU A 347 29.75 -9.40 -13.26
CA LEU A 347 29.79 -8.19 -12.44
C LEU A 347 30.49 -8.38 -11.10
N HIS A 348 30.61 -9.61 -10.60
CA HIS A 348 31.35 -9.86 -9.36
C HIS A 348 32.74 -10.46 -9.65
N ASN A 349 32.85 -11.39 -10.60
CA ASN A 349 34.12 -12.03 -10.93
C ASN A 349 34.86 -11.35 -12.10
N ASN A 350 34.29 -10.30 -12.71
CA ASN A 350 34.80 -9.65 -13.93
C ASN A 350 35.00 -10.64 -15.09
N ASP A 351 34.22 -11.73 -15.13
CA ASP A 351 34.27 -12.76 -16.16
C ASP A 351 33.11 -12.57 -17.15
N TYR A 352 33.29 -11.61 -18.07
CA TYR A 352 32.34 -11.32 -19.13
C TYR A 352 32.20 -12.48 -20.13
N GLU A 353 33.27 -13.25 -20.36
CA GLU A 353 33.29 -14.36 -21.31
C GLU A 353 32.41 -15.52 -20.83
N SER A 354 32.54 -15.93 -19.57
CA SER A 354 31.69 -16.98 -19.00
C SER A 354 30.22 -16.55 -18.93
N SER A 355 29.97 -15.28 -18.57
CA SER A 355 28.62 -14.71 -18.59
C SER A 355 28.00 -14.77 -19.99
N GLU A 356 28.73 -14.35 -21.02
CA GLU A 356 28.29 -14.40 -22.42
C GLU A 356 27.98 -15.83 -22.87
N LYS A 357 28.85 -16.80 -22.58
CA LYS A 357 28.60 -18.21 -22.88
C LYS A 357 27.27 -18.69 -22.29
N ILE A 358 26.97 -18.34 -21.04
CA ILE A 358 25.71 -18.70 -20.37
C ILE A 358 24.52 -18.03 -21.08
N PHE A 359 24.59 -16.72 -21.35
CA PHE A 359 23.49 -16.02 -22.02
C PHE A 359 23.24 -16.55 -23.43
N LEU A 360 24.28 -16.82 -24.23
CA LEU A 360 24.12 -17.41 -25.55
C LEU A 360 23.46 -18.79 -25.49
N LYS A 361 23.79 -19.63 -24.49
CA LYS A 361 23.07 -20.89 -24.24
C LYS A 361 21.60 -20.65 -23.93
N ILE A 362 21.25 -19.66 -23.10
CA ILE A 362 19.85 -19.28 -22.82
C ILE A 362 19.13 -18.86 -24.11
N LEU A 363 19.76 -18.00 -24.91
CA LEU A 363 19.16 -17.44 -26.14
C LEU A 363 18.91 -18.49 -27.23
N ASN A 364 19.67 -19.59 -27.22
CA ASN A 364 19.51 -20.72 -28.14
C ASN A 364 18.42 -21.72 -27.71
N LEU A 365 17.75 -21.51 -26.58
CA LEU A 365 16.64 -22.37 -26.16
C LEU A 365 15.43 -22.24 -27.09
N GLU A 366 15.04 -23.34 -27.73
CA GLU A 366 13.83 -23.43 -28.55
C GLU A 366 12.56 -23.60 -27.70
N ASN A 367 11.40 -23.24 -28.27
CA ASN A 367 10.06 -23.52 -27.70
C ASN A 367 9.74 -22.91 -26.32
N ILE A 368 10.28 -21.74 -25.99
CA ILE A 368 9.91 -21.02 -24.78
C ILE A 368 8.55 -20.35 -24.96
N LYS A 369 7.52 -20.90 -24.32
CA LYS A 369 6.17 -20.31 -24.27
C LYS A 369 6.10 -19.01 -23.45
N ASP A 370 7.01 -18.84 -22.48
CA ASP A 370 7.07 -17.64 -21.64
C ASP A 370 8.05 -16.63 -22.24
N GLU A 371 7.53 -15.79 -23.13
CA GLU A 371 8.35 -14.86 -23.90
C GLU A 371 8.97 -13.75 -23.03
N VAL A 372 8.45 -13.53 -21.81
CA VAL A 372 8.90 -12.45 -20.90
C VAL A 372 10.21 -12.82 -20.20
N ASP A 373 10.36 -14.04 -19.68
CA ASP A 373 11.62 -14.50 -19.07
C ASP A 373 12.78 -14.43 -20.10
N MET A 374 12.51 -14.80 -21.35
CA MET A 374 13.49 -14.67 -22.45
C MET A 374 13.82 -13.20 -22.76
N ALA A 375 12.82 -12.32 -22.78
CA ALA A 375 13.04 -10.89 -22.96
C ALA A 375 13.88 -10.29 -21.81
N GLU A 376 13.64 -10.73 -20.57
CA GLU A 376 14.44 -10.31 -19.42
C GLU A 376 15.88 -10.83 -19.52
N ALA A 377 16.08 -12.07 -19.93
CA ALA A 377 17.42 -12.61 -20.21
C ALA A 377 18.16 -11.81 -21.30
N LYS A 378 17.47 -11.40 -22.39
CA LYS A 378 18.04 -10.53 -23.43
C LYS A 378 18.43 -9.16 -22.89
N ILE A 379 17.57 -8.52 -22.09
CA ILE A 379 17.89 -7.23 -21.45
C ILE A 379 19.11 -7.40 -20.54
N ASN A 380 19.16 -8.47 -19.76
CA ASN A 380 20.27 -8.76 -18.85
C ASN A 380 21.58 -8.96 -19.60
N TYR A 381 21.56 -9.73 -20.69
CA TYR A 381 22.72 -9.91 -21.54
C TYR A 381 23.17 -8.60 -22.17
N SER A 382 22.23 -7.80 -22.66
CA SER A 382 22.49 -6.47 -23.21
C SER A 382 23.12 -5.54 -22.18
N ASP A 383 22.64 -5.58 -20.92
CA ASP A 383 23.25 -4.81 -19.83
C ASP A 383 24.72 -5.23 -19.64
N ILE A 384 25.02 -6.54 -19.65
CA ILE A 384 26.39 -7.07 -19.58
C ILE A 384 27.25 -6.59 -20.76
N LEU A 385 26.70 -6.59 -21.99
CA LEU A 385 27.41 -6.06 -23.15
C LEU A 385 27.74 -4.56 -22.99
N VAL A 386 26.85 -3.77 -22.39
CA VAL A 386 27.15 -2.35 -22.07
C VAL A 386 28.26 -2.25 -21.02
N TYR A 387 28.26 -3.09 -19.98
CA TYR A 387 29.34 -3.16 -18.97
C TYR A 387 30.69 -3.48 -19.63
N ASP A 388 30.70 -4.40 -20.59
CA ASP A 388 31.88 -4.81 -21.36
C ASP A 388 32.28 -3.79 -22.46
N GLY A 389 31.49 -2.74 -22.68
CA GLY A 389 31.75 -1.70 -23.68
C GLY A 389 31.27 -2.00 -25.10
N ARG A 390 30.61 -3.13 -25.32
CA ARG A 390 30.00 -3.55 -26.59
C ARG A 390 28.58 -2.97 -26.75
N ILE A 391 28.48 -1.64 -26.70
CA ILE A 391 27.18 -0.93 -26.69
C ILE A 391 26.33 -1.17 -27.95
N TRP A 392 26.97 -1.41 -29.10
CA TRP A 392 26.26 -1.67 -30.36
C TRP A 392 25.64 -3.07 -30.41
N GLU A 393 26.31 -4.07 -29.83
CA GLU A 393 25.74 -5.41 -29.69
C GLU A 393 24.58 -5.40 -28.69
N ALA A 394 24.72 -4.66 -27.58
CA ALA A 394 23.64 -4.47 -26.63
C ALA A 394 22.39 -3.86 -27.30
N LEU A 395 22.58 -2.86 -28.17
CA LEU A 395 21.51 -2.19 -28.90
C LEU A 395 20.67 -3.17 -29.74
N ILE A 396 21.31 -4.18 -30.34
CA ILE A 396 20.62 -5.20 -31.15
C ILE A 396 19.62 -5.97 -30.28
N TYR A 397 20.06 -6.48 -29.14
CA TYR A 397 19.23 -7.30 -28.27
C TYR A 397 18.16 -6.48 -27.55
N TYR A 398 18.45 -5.25 -27.09
CA TYR A 398 17.41 -4.35 -26.60
C TYR A 398 16.35 -4.07 -27.67
N SER A 399 16.76 -3.81 -28.91
CA SER A 399 15.84 -3.53 -30.03
C SER A 399 14.96 -4.74 -30.36
N GLN A 400 15.47 -5.97 -30.23
CA GLN A 400 14.64 -7.17 -30.39
C GLN A 400 13.54 -7.25 -29.32
N VAL A 401 13.84 -6.87 -28.08
CA VAL A 401 12.86 -6.84 -27.00
C VAL A 401 11.84 -5.72 -27.21
N GLU A 402 12.28 -4.49 -27.49
CA GLU A 402 11.39 -3.36 -27.76
C GLU A 402 10.40 -3.66 -28.89
N LYS A 403 10.89 -4.17 -30.02
CA LYS A 403 10.05 -4.47 -31.19
C LYS A 403 9.00 -5.54 -30.91
N LYS A 404 9.32 -6.53 -30.09
CA LYS A 404 8.42 -7.64 -29.74
C LYS A 404 7.41 -7.25 -28.65
N PHE A 405 7.81 -6.37 -27.72
CA PHE A 405 7.05 -6.04 -26.51
C PHE A 405 6.60 -4.57 -26.44
N LYS A 406 6.23 -3.97 -27.58
CA LYS A 406 5.97 -2.52 -27.71
C LYS A 406 5.10 -1.91 -26.61
N GLU A 407 3.99 -2.58 -26.26
CA GLU A 407 3.01 -2.08 -25.28
C GLU A 407 3.21 -2.66 -23.87
N ASN A 408 4.23 -3.52 -23.68
CA ASN A 408 4.50 -4.16 -22.40
C ASN A 408 5.58 -3.37 -21.63
N PRO A 409 5.48 -3.26 -20.29
CA PRO A 409 6.52 -2.63 -19.46
C PRO A 409 7.96 -3.09 -19.76
N ILE A 410 8.17 -4.35 -20.15
CA ILE A 410 9.51 -4.84 -20.50
C ILE A 410 10.04 -4.23 -21.81
N GLY A 411 9.17 -3.95 -22.78
CA GLY A 411 9.55 -3.25 -24.01
C GLY A 411 9.83 -1.77 -23.74
N HIS A 412 9.05 -1.12 -22.87
CA HIS A 412 9.36 0.24 -22.42
C HIS A 412 10.72 0.31 -21.70
N LYS A 413 11.05 -0.70 -20.87
CA LYS A 413 12.36 -0.81 -20.22
C LYS A 413 13.48 -0.95 -21.26
N ALA A 414 13.30 -1.81 -22.27
CA ALA A 414 14.25 -1.95 -23.37
C ALA A 414 14.43 -0.64 -24.15
N LYS A 415 13.34 0.10 -24.42
CA LYS A 415 13.38 1.39 -25.10
C LYS A 415 14.14 2.46 -24.33
N LEU A 416 13.98 2.52 -23.01
CA LEU A 416 14.77 3.42 -22.16
C LEU A 416 16.26 3.07 -22.23
N LYS A 417 16.60 1.77 -22.26
CA LYS A 417 17.98 1.29 -22.41
C LYS A 417 18.57 1.63 -23.79
N ILE A 418 17.76 1.54 -24.86
CA ILE A 418 18.14 2.01 -26.20
C ILE A 418 18.46 3.50 -26.17
N ALA A 419 17.59 4.32 -25.57
CA ALA A 419 17.82 5.75 -25.42
C ALA A 419 19.14 6.05 -24.68
N LYS A 420 19.42 5.31 -23.59
CA LYS A 420 20.68 5.41 -22.85
C LYS A 420 21.91 5.04 -23.69
N VAL A 421 21.83 4.02 -24.55
CA VAL A 421 22.93 3.67 -25.45
C VAL A 421 23.24 4.81 -26.43
N TYR A 422 22.22 5.40 -27.07
CA TYR A 422 22.40 6.55 -27.95
C TYR A 422 22.93 7.77 -27.19
N TYR A 423 22.42 8.01 -25.97
CA TYR A 423 22.89 9.05 -25.08
C TYR A 423 24.39 8.89 -24.75
N TYR A 424 24.84 7.71 -24.35
CA TYR A 424 26.25 7.44 -24.07
C TYR A 424 27.16 7.59 -25.30
N ASN A 425 26.62 7.36 -26.50
CA ASN A 425 27.32 7.59 -27.76
C ASN A 425 27.34 9.08 -28.17
N GLY A 426 26.53 9.92 -27.53
CA GLY A 426 26.34 11.34 -27.87
C GLY A 426 25.39 11.58 -29.04
N ASP A 427 24.57 10.60 -29.41
CA ASP A 427 23.50 10.74 -30.41
C ASP A 427 22.24 11.29 -29.76
N PHE A 428 22.33 12.51 -29.22
CA PHE A 428 21.30 13.08 -28.35
C PHE A 428 19.94 13.25 -29.04
N GLU A 429 19.92 13.60 -30.32
CA GLU A 429 18.67 13.69 -31.10
C GLU A 429 17.94 12.34 -31.16
N VAL A 430 18.69 11.25 -31.38
CA VAL A 430 18.13 9.90 -31.43
C VAL A 430 17.67 9.47 -30.03
N ALA A 431 18.47 9.76 -29.00
CA ALA A 431 18.08 9.52 -27.62
C ALA A 431 16.76 10.23 -27.27
N GLN A 432 16.63 11.52 -27.63
CA GLN A 432 15.41 12.30 -27.40
C GLN A 432 14.19 11.73 -28.11
N ALA A 433 14.34 11.33 -29.38
CA ALA A 433 13.24 10.69 -30.12
C ALA A 433 12.72 9.42 -29.43
N GLN A 434 13.60 8.64 -28.79
CA GLN A 434 13.18 7.47 -28.00
C GLN A 434 12.50 7.88 -26.68
N LEU A 435 13.04 8.89 -25.99
CA LEU A 435 12.52 9.36 -24.70
C LEU A 435 11.15 10.01 -24.82
N ASP A 436 10.89 10.79 -25.89
CA ASP A 436 9.61 11.45 -26.12
C ASP A 436 8.43 10.47 -26.23
N VAL A 437 8.68 9.27 -26.76
CA VAL A 437 7.68 8.20 -26.78
C VAL A 437 7.40 7.68 -25.37
N LEU A 438 8.43 7.58 -24.52
CA LEU A 438 8.33 7.06 -23.15
C LEU A 438 7.68 8.03 -22.16
N LYS A 439 7.80 9.34 -22.39
CA LYS A 439 7.11 10.37 -21.59
C LYS A 439 5.60 10.11 -21.52
N ARG A 440 5.03 9.55 -22.59
CA ARG A 440 3.59 9.23 -22.71
C ARG A 440 3.23 7.81 -22.25
N SER A 441 4.17 7.02 -21.76
CA SER A 441 3.92 5.63 -21.35
C SER A 441 3.14 5.57 -20.03
N THR A 442 2.33 4.52 -19.86
CA THR A 442 1.55 4.26 -18.65
C THR A 442 2.40 3.81 -17.45
N SER A 443 3.66 3.42 -17.68
CA SER A 443 4.58 3.02 -16.60
C SER A 443 5.20 4.26 -15.95
N LYS A 444 4.67 4.64 -14.78
CA LYS A 444 5.09 5.87 -14.07
C LYS A 444 6.60 5.93 -13.80
N LEU A 445 7.22 4.82 -13.39
CA LEU A 445 8.66 4.79 -13.10
C LEU A 445 9.52 5.00 -14.35
N ILE A 446 9.19 4.31 -15.45
CA ILE A 446 9.93 4.46 -16.72
C ILE A 446 9.69 5.85 -17.32
N SER A 447 8.47 6.38 -17.20
CA SER A 447 8.13 7.74 -17.62
C SER A 447 8.97 8.77 -16.86
N ASN A 448 9.11 8.65 -15.53
CA ASN A 448 9.95 9.53 -14.73
C ASN A 448 11.43 9.46 -15.16
N ASP A 449 12.03 8.26 -15.23
CA ASP A 449 13.43 8.11 -15.66
C ASP A 449 13.66 8.68 -17.08
N ALA A 450 12.67 8.57 -17.96
CA ALA A 450 12.74 9.10 -19.30
C ALA A 450 12.61 10.63 -19.34
N ILE A 451 11.79 11.21 -18.46
CA ILE A 451 11.65 12.66 -18.30
C ILE A 451 12.96 13.24 -17.78
N ASP A 452 13.54 12.66 -16.73
CA ASP A 452 14.78 13.14 -16.12
C ASP A 452 15.93 13.19 -17.13
N LEU A 453 16.16 12.08 -17.86
CA LEU A 453 17.19 12.05 -18.90
C LEU A 453 16.88 13.01 -20.06
N SER A 454 15.61 13.19 -20.40
CA SER A 454 15.23 14.09 -21.48
C SER A 454 15.42 15.56 -21.13
N LEU A 455 15.10 15.95 -19.89
CA LEU A 455 15.36 17.30 -19.37
C LEU A 455 16.86 17.56 -19.32
N LEU A 456 17.64 16.63 -18.75
CA LEU A 456 19.09 16.72 -18.73
C LEU A 456 19.67 17.00 -20.12
N ILE A 457 19.20 16.29 -21.16
CA ILE A 457 19.63 16.51 -22.55
C ILE A 457 19.17 17.87 -23.08
N THR A 458 17.88 18.23 -22.94
CA THR A 458 17.34 19.48 -23.50
C THR A 458 17.97 20.72 -22.86
N ASP A 459 18.09 20.73 -21.55
CA ASP A 459 18.53 21.89 -20.77
C ASP A 459 20.00 22.21 -21.04
N ASN A 460 20.80 21.17 -21.35
CA ASN A 460 22.24 21.28 -21.55
C ASN A 460 22.69 21.33 -23.02
N LEU A 461 21.78 21.17 -23.99
CA LEU A 461 22.05 21.40 -25.41
C LEU A 461 21.53 22.76 -25.90
N SER A 462 20.67 23.43 -25.14
CA SER A 462 20.06 24.72 -25.51
C SER A 462 20.91 25.94 -25.11
N LEU A 463 22.00 25.71 -24.38
CA LEU A 463 23.00 26.71 -24.04
C LEU A 463 23.86 26.92 -25.29
N ASP A 464 24.28 28.15 -25.62
CA ASP A 464 25.11 28.50 -26.80
C ASP A 464 26.52 27.84 -26.80
N THR A 465 26.69 26.69 -26.14
CA THR A 465 27.87 25.85 -26.04
C THR A 465 27.82 24.71 -27.07
N THR A 466 28.99 24.30 -27.56
CA THR A 466 29.11 23.08 -28.36
C THR A 466 28.68 21.87 -27.52
N ASP A 467 28.04 20.87 -28.15
CA ASP A 467 27.62 19.59 -27.55
C ASP A 467 28.74 18.79 -26.85
N ILE A 468 30.00 19.24 -26.98
CA ILE A 468 31.20 18.72 -26.32
C ILE A 468 31.01 18.51 -24.82
N VAL A 469 30.42 19.46 -24.09
CA VAL A 469 30.28 19.33 -22.62
C VAL A 469 29.32 18.19 -22.29
N MET A 470 28.18 18.12 -22.98
CA MET A 470 27.21 17.04 -22.81
C MET A 470 27.78 15.67 -23.22
N ARG A 471 28.60 15.61 -24.28
CA ARG A 471 29.31 14.38 -24.68
C ARG A 471 30.31 13.92 -23.62
N MET A 472 31.06 14.85 -23.01
CA MET A 472 31.98 14.52 -21.91
C MET A 472 31.21 13.96 -20.72
N TYR A 473 30.11 14.62 -20.33
CA TYR A 473 29.25 14.18 -19.23
C TYR A 473 28.66 12.78 -19.49
N ALA A 474 28.01 12.58 -20.64
CA ALA A 474 27.42 11.30 -21.01
C ALA A 474 28.45 10.16 -21.07
N LYS A 475 29.67 10.46 -21.54
CA LYS A 475 30.76 9.48 -21.57
C LYS A 475 31.25 9.13 -20.16
N ALA A 476 31.32 10.10 -19.24
CA ALA A 476 31.68 9.87 -17.85
C ALA A 476 30.63 9.00 -17.14
N GLU A 477 29.34 9.27 -17.37
CA GLU A 477 28.26 8.42 -16.88
C GLU A 477 28.34 6.99 -17.43
N MET A 478 28.67 6.82 -18.72
CA MET A 478 28.87 5.50 -19.30
C MET A 478 30.04 4.76 -18.62
N LEU A 479 31.17 5.43 -18.38
CA LEU A 479 32.32 4.84 -17.68
C LEU A 479 31.95 4.46 -16.24
N ALA A 480 31.20 5.31 -15.54
CA ALA A 480 30.69 5.03 -14.21
C ALA A 480 29.73 3.82 -14.22
N TYR A 481 28.86 3.72 -15.23
CA TYR A 481 28.00 2.57 -15.46
C TYR A 481 28.84 1.31 -15.68
N GLN A 482 29.93 1.38 -16.45
CA GLN A 482 30.89 0.29 -16.68
C GLN A 482 31.79 -0.03 -15.48
N ARG A 483 31.62 0.66 -14.34
CA ARG A 483 32.47 0.56 -13.14
C ARG A 483 33.93 0.96 -13.37
N LYS A 484 34.21 1.68 -14.44
CA LYS A 484 35.49 2.34 -14.73
C LYS A 484 35.55 3.66 -13.98
N TYR A 485 35.52 3.55 -12.65
CA TYR A 485 35.29 4.69 -11.76
C TYR A 485 36.42 5.71 -11.82
N ILE A 486 37.67 5.27 -11.95
CA ILE A 486 38.83 6.16 -12.02
C ILE A 486 38.75 7.01 -13.30
N GLU A 487 38.45 6.39 -14.43
CA GLU A 487 38.30 7.05 -15.71
C GLU A 487 37.09 7.98 -15.74
N ALA A 488 35.98 7.57 -15.13
CA ALA A 488 34.79 8.42 -14.98
C ALA A 488 35.10 9.68 -14.14
N LEU A 489 35.73 9.52 -12.98
CA LEU A 489 36.12 10.64 -12.11
C LEU A 489 37.06 11.61 -12.83
N SER A 490 38.06 11.11 -13.56
CA SER A 490 38.99 11.92 -14.35
C SER A 490 38.28 12.75 -15.43
N LEU A 491 37.26 12.17 -16.08
CA LEU A 491 36.49 12.87 -17.10
C LEU A 491 35.57 13.94 -16.49
N TYR A 492 34.95 13.66 -15.33
CA TYR A 492 34.19 14.66 -14.58
C TYR A 492 35.09 15.80 -14.09
N ASP A 493 36.29 15.51 -13.58
CA ASP A 493 37.25 16.54 -13.18
C ASP A 493 37.66 17.43 -14.36
N SER A 494 37.85 16.83 -15.54
CA SER A 494 38.14 17.57 -16.76
C SER A 494 36.98 18.49 -17.17
N LEU A 495 35.74 18.02 -17.05
CA LEU A 495 34.53 18.81 -17.31
C LEU A 495 34.46 20.01 -16.34
N ILE A 496 34.54 19.74 -15.04
CA ILE A 496 34.40 20.75 -13.97
C ILE A 496 35.49 21.81 -14.08
N ASN A 497 36.75 21.40 -14.30
CA ASN A 497 37.87 22.35 -14.36
C ASN A 497 37.83 23.26 -15.60
N LYS A 498 37.39 22.72 -16.74
CA LYS A 498 37.37 23.45 -18.02
C LYS A 498 36.10 24.30 -18.21
N TYR A 499 34.98 23.88 -17.65
CA TYR A 499 33.66 24.49 -17.86
C TYR A 499 32.98 24.86 -16.53
N GLN A 500 33.69 25.57 -15.65
CA GLN A 500 33.30 25.86 -14.26
C GLN A 500 31.93 26.53 -14.07
N PHE A 501 31.38 27.17 -15.10
CA PHE A 501 30.09 27.87 -15.07
C PHE A 501 28.99 27.18 -15.88
N HIS A 502 29.24 25.96 -16.37
CA HIS A 502 28.23 25.19 -17.08
C HIS A 502 27.25 24.55 -16.09
N SER A 503 25.97 24.48 -16.45
CA SER A 503 24.92 23.75 -15.72
C SER A 503 25.04 22.22 -15.77
N LEU A 504 26.24 21.69 -16.04
CA LEU A 504 26.53 20.25 -15.90
C LEU A 504 27.51 20.00 -14.74
N VAL A 505 27.98 21.07 -14.09
CA VAL A 505 29.02 20.99 -13.07
C VAL A 505 28.44 20.38 -11.79
N ASP A 506 27.24 20.77 -11.39
CA ASP A 506 26.54 20.24 -10.23
C ASP A 506 26.08 18.80 -10.43
N GLU A 507 25.60 18.43 -11.63
CA GLU A 507 25.33 17.04 -11.98
C GLU A 507 26.62 16.20 -11.96
N ALA A 508 27.73 16.72 -12.51
CA ALA A 508 29.00 16.04 -12.49
C ALA A 508 29.49 15.82 -11.04
N LEU A 509 29.38 16.82 -10.18
CA LEU A 509 29.71 16.70 -8.76
C LEU A 509 28.81 15.67 -8.06
N PHE A 510 27.52 15.62 -8.41
CA PHE A 510 26.59 14.66 -7.85
C PHE A 510 26.91 13.22 -8.28
N GLU A 511 27.29 13.01 -9.54
CA GLU A 511 27.77 11.72 -10.03
C GLU A 511 29.10 11.31 -9.38
N LYS A 512 30.03 12.26 -9.18
CA LYS A 512 31.25 12.01 -8.42
C LYS A 512 30.93 11.54 -6.99
N TYR A 513 30.00 12.20 -6.30
CA TYR A 513 29.52 11.76 -4.99
C TYR A 513 29.02 10.31 -5.03
N LYS A 514 28.17 9.95 -6.00
CA LYS A 514 27.65 8.57 -6.13
C LYS A 514 28.77 7.55 -6.33
N ILE A 515 29.81 7.91 -7.09
CA ILE A 515 30.99 7.05 -7.28
C ILE A 515 31.77 6.91 -5.97
N TYR A 516 32.13 8.01 -5.31
CA TYR A 516 32.86 7.98 -4.04
C TYR A 516 32.10 7.20 -2.96
N TYR A 517 30.77 7.32 -2.92
CA TYR A 517 29.94 6.60 -1.96
C TYR A 517 30.02 5.08 -2.16
N LYS A 518 30.08 4.62 -3.42
CA LYS A 518 30.28 3.20 -3.75
C LYS A 518 31.69 2.71 -3.42
N LEU A 519 32.68 3.59 -3.49
CA LEU A 519 34.07 3.30 -3.12
C LEU A 519 34.31 3.43 -1.60
N GLU A 520 33.27 3.78 -0.83
CA GLU A 520 33.33 4.06 0.61
C GLU A 520 34.29 5.21 0.99
N ASP A 521 34.57 6.10 0.03
CA ASP A 521 35.39 7.30 0.23
C ASP A 521 34.49 8.46 0.69
N PHE A 522 34.12 8.43 1.98
CA PHE A 522 33.15 9.37 2.53
C PHE A 522 33.67 10.81 2.62
N ASP A 523 34.98 11.01 2.73
CA ASP A 523 35.59 12.35 2.73
C ASP A 523 35.37 13.03 1.38
N ASN A 524 35.65 12.33 0.28
CA ASN A 524 35.39 12.85 -1.06
C ASN A 524 33.89 12.96 -1.38
N CYS A 525 33.03 12.12 -0.79
CA CYS A 525 31.58 12.31 -0.85
C CYS A 525 31.18 13.67 -0.28
N ILE A 526 31.63 13.97 0.94
CA ILE A 526 31.32 15.22 1.64
C ILE A 526 31.86 16.41 0.86
N PHE A 527 33.09 16.30 0.35
CA PHE A 527 33.69 17.35 -0.47
C PHE A 527 32.85 17.64 -1.73
N ALA A 528 32.46 16.60 -2.48
CA ALA A 528 31.66 16.76 -3.69
C ALA A 528 30.27 17.37 -3.41
N LEU A 529 29.60 16.92 -2.35
CA LEU A 529 28.28 17.44 -1.96
C LEU A 529 28.35 18.89 -1.47
N ASN A 530 29.36 19.25 -0.67
CA ASN A 530 29.55 20.65 -0.25
C ASN A 530 29.86 21.55 -1.44
N LYS A 531 30.58 21.05 -2.46
CA LYS A 531 30.81 21.82 -3.68
C LYS A 531 29.51 22.14 -4.42
N ILE A 532 28.55 21.21 -4.47
CA ILE A 532 27.22 21.49 -5.05
C ILE A 532 26.55 22.65 -4.30
N LEU A 533 26.61 22.63 -2.96
CA LEU A 533 26.04 23.69 -2.12
C LEU A 533 26.77 25.04 -2.28
N ASP A 534 28.08 25.03 -2.53
CA ASP A 534 28.87 26.24 -2.83
C ASP A 534 28.48 26.86 -4.18
N TYR A 535 28.30 26.03 -5.21
CA TYR A 535 28.03 26.47 -6.59
C TYR A 535 26.58 26.91 -6.79
N SER A 536 25.62 26.13 -6.28
CA SER A 536 24.24 26.17 -6.75
C SER A 536 23.23 25.90 -5.62
N PHE A 537 23.34 26.62 -4.49
CA PHE A 537 22.44 26.43 -3.33
C PHE A 537 20.94 26.61 -3.64
N ASN A 538 20.59 27.35 -4.69
CA ASN A 538 19.19 27.59 -5.11
C ASN A 538 18.72 26.63 -6.20
N ASP A 539 19.57 25.71 -6.65
CA ASP A 539 19.28 24.81 -7.77
C ASP A 539 18.68 23.48 -7.28
N ILE A 540 18.18 22.70 -8.23
CA ILE A 540 17.38 21.48 -8.01
C ILE A 540 18.13 20.43 -7.20
N LEU A 541 19.47 20.42 -7.20
CA LEU A 541 20.28 19.44 -6.47
C LEU A 541 20.67 19.84 -5.04
N ALA A 542 20.34 21.06 -4.59
CA ALA A 542 20.79 21.54 -3.28
C ALA A 542 20.14 20.79 -2.11
N ASP A 543 18.85 20.44 -2.23
CA ASP A 543 18.14 19.66 -1.23
C ASP A 543 18.60 18.19 -1.22
N ASP A 544 18.81 17.58 -2.39
CA ASP A 544 19.47 16.28 -2.57
C ASP A 544 20.82 16.26 -1.85
N ALA A 545 21.72 17.21 -2.17
CA ALA A 545 23.06 17.26 -1.60
C ALA A 545 23.03 17.41 -0.07
N THR A 546 22.17 18.29 0.44
CA THR A 546 21.98 18.48 1.89
C THR A 546 21.49 17.20 2.57
N TYR A 547 20.54 16.49 1.96
CA TYR A 547 20.02 15.23 2.48
C TYR A 547 21.06 14.13 2.52
N PHE A 548 21.84 13.98 1.44
CA PHE A 548 22.88 12.96 1.39
C PHE A 548 24.04 13.27 2.33
N LEU A 549 24.40 14.54 2.55
CA LEU A 549 25.33 14.94 3.61
C LEU A 549 24.81 14.50 4.98
N ALA A 550 23.55 14.84 5.31
CA ALA A 550 22.93 14.44 6.57
C ALA A 550 22.99 12.92 6.78
N LYS A 551 22.69 12.16 5.72
CA LYS A 551 22.69 10.71 5.73
C LYS A 551 24.09 10.10 5.90
N ILE A 552 25.12 10.67 5.27
CA ILE A 552 26.51 10.22 5.46
C ILE A 552 26.93 10.44 6.92
N TYR A 553 26.64 11.63 7.47
CA TYR A 553 26.94 11.91 8.87
C TYR A 553 26.18 10.99 9.83
N ASP A 554 24.89 10.72 9.58
CA ASP A 554 24.06 9.83 10.41
C ASP A 554 24.49 8.37 10.34
N GLU A 555 24.67 7.83 9.13
CA GLU A 555 24.75 6.37 8.92
C GLU A 555 26.17 5.84 8.73
N LYS A 556 27.13 6.69 8.33
CA LYS A 556 28.49 6.27 7.98
C LYS A 556 29.54 6.80 8.95
N ILE A 557 29.49 8.10 9.25
CA ILE A 557 30.44 8.75 10.16
C ILE A 557 29.96 8.67 11.62
N ASN A 558 28.65 8.56 11.84
CA ASN A 558 27.99 8.63 13.15
C ASN A 558 28.19 9.98 13.88
N ASP A 559 28.38 11.07 13.13
CA ASP A 559 28.35 12.42 13.69
C ASP A 559 26.90 12.92 13.78
N THR A 560 26.30 12.72 14.95
CA THR A 560 24.90 13.06 15.19
C THR A 560 24.64 14.57 15.11
N ASN A 561 25.62 15.41 15.47
CA ASN A 561 25.43 16.86 15.48
C ASN A 561 25.38 17.40 14.06
N LEU A 562 26.32 16.99 13.20
CA LEU A 562 26.32 17.38 11.79
C LEU A 562 25.16 16.76 11.02
N ALA A 563 24.75 15.53 11.37
CA ALA A 563 23.55 14.93 10.80
C ALA A 563 22.29 15.76 11.11
N LEU A 564 22.07 16.11 12.38
CA LEU A 564 20.93 16.93 12.80
C LEU A 564 20.96 18.32 12.16
N LEU A 565 22.13 18.95 12.07
CA LEU A 565 22.30 20.25 11.40
C LEU A 565 21.79 20.18 9.96
N ASN A 566 22.27 19.22 9.16
CA ASN A 566 21.88 19.09 7.76
C ASN A 566 20.41 18.66 7.60
N TYR A 567 19.88 17.78 8.45
CA TYR A 567 18.45 17.45 8.42
C TYR A 567 17.58 18.66 8.74
N ASN A 568 17.99 19.53 9.67
CA ASN A 568 17.25 20.76 9.98
C ASN A 568 17.29 21.77 8.82
N ILE A 569 18.41 21.88 8.10
CA ILE A 569 18.50 22.74 6.90
C ILE A 569 17.41 22.37 5.89
N ILE A 570 17.11 21.07 5.70
CA ILE A 570 16.03 20.62 4.81
C ILE A 570 14.67 21.09 5.28
N ILE A 571 14.40 21.01 6.58
CA ILE A 571 13.13 21.45 7.15
C ILE A 571 12.96 22.97 7.02
N GLU A 572 14.02 23.72 7.25
CA GLU A 572 13.97 25.19 7.26
C GLU A 572 13.95 25.78 5.85
N LYS A 573 14.80 25.26 4.95
CA LYS A 573 15.07 25.87 3.65
C LYS A 573 14.44 25.13 2.47
N PHE A 574 14.16 23.83 2.60
CA PHE A 574 13.68 22.98 1.50
C PHE A 574 12.31 22.35 1.78
N GLN A 575 11.32 23.18 2.11
CA GLN A 575 9.97 22.73 2.50
C GLN A 575 9.23 21.93 1.42
N GLY A 576 9.56 22.15 0.14
CA GLY A 576 9.00 21.42 -1.01
C GLY A 576 9.76 20.13 -1.36
N SER A 577 10.87 19.83 -0.69
CA SER A 577 11.71 18.68 -1.00
C SER A 577 11.00 17.36 -0.71
N ILE A 578 11.23 16.37 -1.57
CA ILE A 578 10.82 14.98 -1.32
C ILE A 578 11.46 14.40 -0.06
N TYR A 579 12.56 15.00 0.42
CA TYR A 579 13.30 14.57 1.61
C TYR A 579 12.82 15.21 2.92
N TYR A 580 11.85 16.14 2.88
CA TYR A 580 11.34 16.83 4.06
C TYR A 580 10.80 15.86 5.13
N ASP A 581 9.89 14.97 4.74
CA ASP A 581 9.28 14.01 5.66
C ASP A 581 10.27 12.96 6.18
N PHE A 582 11.24 12.57 5.35
CA PHE A 582 12.31 11.64 5.75
C PHE A 582 13.20 12.28 6.81
N SER A 583 13.62 13.52 6.59
CA SER A 583 14.45 14.30 7.51
C SER A 583 13.75 14.50 8.86
N ARG A 584 12.46 14.87 8.84
CA ARG A 584 11.66 15.03 10.07
C ARG A 584 11.56 13.74 10.89
N LYS A 585 11.37 12.59 10.23
CA LYS A 585 11.34 11.28 10.89
C LYS A 585 12.70 10.93 11.50
N LYS A 586 13.79 11.19 10.77
CA LYS A 586 15.16 10.94 11.24
C LYS A 586 15.50 11.78 12.46
N ILE A 587 15.23 13.09 12.43
CA ILE A 587 15.40 14.00 13.59
C ILE A 587 14.70 13.44 14.83
N ARG A 588 13.42 13.08 14.70
CA ARG A 588 12.65 12.50 15.83
C ARG A 588 13.28 11.18 16.32
N SER A 589 13.75 10.33 15.42
CA SER A 589 14.37 9.06 15.80
C SER A 589 15.69 9.25 16.56
N ILE A 590 16.50 10.23 16.15
CA ILE A 590 17.76 10.59 16.80
C ILE A 590 17.48 11.16 18.20
N GLN A 591 16.51 12.08 18.31
CA GLN A 591 16.11 12.67 19.60
C GLN A 591 15.57 11.63 20.59
N ILE A 592 14.76 10.66 20.13
CA ILE A 592 14.28 9.56 20.98
C ILE A 592 15.46 8.72 21.50
N LYS A 593 16.40 8.33 20.62
CA LYS A 593 17.59 7.57 21.03
C LYS A 593 18.47 8.33 22.04
N GLN A 594 18.60 9.65 21.87
CA GLN A 594 19.36 10.47 22.82
C GLN A 594 18.67 10.54 24.19
N ASN A 595 17.34 10.63 24.22
CA ASN A 595 16.56 10.64 25.47
C ASN A 595 16.52 9.27 26.16
N ASP A 596 16.60 8.16 25.42
CA ASP A 596 16.65 6.80 25.99
C ASP A 596 18.04 6.45 26.57
N ASN A 597 19.09 7.20 26.20
CA ASN A 597 20.48 7.01 26.64
C ASN A 597 20.89 7.97 27.78
N LEU A 598 19.99 8.88 28.20
CA LEU A 598 20.11 9.77 29.36
C LEU A 598 19.29 9.19 30.52
#